data_AF-X1V0R9-F1
#
_entry.id   AF-X1V0R9-F1
#
_cell.length_a   1.000
_cell.length_b   1.000
_cell.length_c   1.000
_cell.angle_alpha   90.00
_cell.angle_beta   90.00
_cell.angle_gamma   90.00
#
_symmetry.space_group_name_H-M   'P 1'
#
loop_
_entity.id
_entity.type
_entity.pdbx_description
1 polymer ?
#
loop_
_entity_poly.entity_id
_entity_poly.type
_entity_poly.pdbx_seq_one_letter_code
_entity_poly.pdbx_strand_id
1 'polypeptide(L)'
;MPNTLANEENGTKLVIMACGEIFSHLHPILMTVNPVSSAILRIELADSREASVWKEHWECIERSGYLAVYLVNDEGKSMSLAQK
;
A
#
# COMPACT_ATOMS: atom_id res chain seq x y z
N MET A 1 -11.57 -2.28 12.49
CA MET A 1 -10.28 -1.62 12.76
C MET A 1 -9.96 -0.73 11.57
N PRO A 2 -9.35 0.45 11.75
CA PRO A 2 -8.83 1.20 10.62
C PRO A 2 -7.87 0.29 9.83
N ASN A 3 -7.99 0.29 8.52
CA ASN A 3 -7.24 -0.61 7.64
C ASN A 3 -5.91 0.02 7.17
N THR A 4 -5.62 1.24 7.63
CA THR A 4 -4.41 2.03 7.37
C THR A 4 -3.80 2.43 8.70
N LEU A 5 -2.50 2.28 8.85
CA LEU A 5 -1.76 2.69 10.04
C LEU A 5 -1.66 4.22 10.07
N ALA A 6 -2.08 4.86 11.16
CA ALA A 6 -1.92 6.29 11.34
C ALA A 6 -0.51 6.62 11.85
N ASN A 7 0.09 7.69 11.32
CA ASN A 7 1.29 8.26 11.90
C ASN A 7 0.92 9.22 13.04
N GLU A 8 1.24 8.82 14.26
CA GLU A 8 0.96 9.59 15.50
C GLU A 8 1.98 10.70 15.77
N GLU A 9 3.04 10.82 14.96
CA GLU A 9 4.08 11.84 15.12
C GLU A 9 3.78 13.11 14.31
N ASN A 10 4.18 14.29 14.83
CA ASN A 10 4.07 15.57 14.14
C ASN A 10 5.11 15.68 13.00
N GLY A 11 4.93 14.92 11.93
CA GLY A 11 5.76 14.99 10.72
C GLY A 11 5.54 13.83 9.77
N THR A 12 5.93 13.99 8.51
CA THR A 12 5.85 12.93 7.50
C THR A 12 6.95 11.90 7.71
N LYS A 13 6.60 10.62 7.75
CA LYS A 13 7.55 9.51 7.77
C LYS A 13 7.89 9.07 6.35
N LEU A 14 9.15 9.24 5.99
CA LEU A 14 9.71 8.70 4.76
C LEU A 14 10.00 7.20 4.93
N VAL A 15 9.42 6.36 4.08
CA VAL A 15 9.53 4.89 4.20
C VAL A 15 9.80 4.23 2.86
N ILE A 16 10.48 3.08 2.90
CA ILE A 16 10.41 2.09 1.81
C ILE A 16 9.13 1.30 2.02
N MET A 17 8.37 1.10 0.95
CA MET A 17 7.13 0.33 0.99
C MET A 17 7.31 -0.94 0.16
N ALA A 18 7.05 -2.10 0.77
CA ALA A 18 6.90 -3.36 0.05
C ALA A 18 5.42 -3.64 -0.17
N CYS A 19 5.04 -3.88 -1.42
CA CYS A 19 3.65 -4.02 -1.84
C CYS A 19 3.43 -5.36 -2.51
N GLY A 20 2.23 -5.90 -2.35
CA GLY A 20 1.77 -7.05 -3.12
C GLY A 20 0.30 -7.34 -2.88
N GLU A 21 -0.27 -8.20 -3.71
CA GLU A 21 -1.60 -8.75 -3.51
C GLU A 21 -1.57 -10.22 -3.11
N ILE A 22 -2.54 -10.60 -2.29
CA ILE A 22 -2.92 -12.01 -2.07
C ILE A 22 -4.41 -12.17 -2.38
N PHE A 23 -4.90 -13.41 -2.42
CA PHE A 23 -6.29 -13.67 -2.79
C PHE A 23 -7.01 -14.47 -1.72
N SER A 24 -8.22 -14.03 -1.40
CA SER A 24 -9.22 -14.83 -0.69
C SER A 24 -10.34 -15.17 -1.66
N HIS A 25 -10.34 -16.41 -2.16
CA HIS A 25 -11.15 -16.83 -3.31
C HIS A 25 -10.91 -15.91 -4.53
N LEU A 26 -11.93 -15.15 -4.94
CA LEU A 26 -11.89 -14.26 -6.11
C LEU A 26 -11.63 -12.80 -5.74
N HIS A 27 -11.46 -12.49 -4.45
CA HIS A 27 -11.27 -11.13 -3.99
C HIS A 27 -9.80 -10.87 -3.71
N PRO A 28 -9.18 -9.90 -4.38
CA PRO A 28 -7.83 -9.47 -4.07
C PRO A 28 -7.77 -8.77 -2.72
N ILE A 29 -6.71 -9.04 -1.98
CA ILE A 29 -6.33 -8.32 -0.77
C ILE A 29 -5.03 -7.59 -1.10
N LEU A 30 -5.10 -6.27 -1.19
CA LEU A 30 -3.93 -5.42 -1.40
C LEU A 30 -3.25 -5.18 -0.06
N MET A 31 -1.93 -5.31 -0.03
CA MET A 31 -1.14 -5.14 1.19
C MET A 31 0.10 -4.31 0.89
N THR A 32 0.32 -3.32 1.75
CA THR A 32 1.55 -2.52 1.78
C THR A 32 2.14 -2.54 3.17
N VAL A 33 3.43 -2.89 3.28
CA VAL A 33 4.16 -3.02 4.54
C VAL A 33 5.43 -2.19 4.56
N ASN A 34 5.86 -1.77 5.74
CA ASN A 34 7.25 -1.36 5.95
C ASN A 34 8.11 -2.64 6.01
N PRO A 35 9.07 -2.85 5.09
CA PRO A 35 9.80 -4.11 5.00
C PRO A 35 10.75 -4.36 6.18
N VAL A 36 11.16 -3.33 6.92
CA VAL A 36 12.09 -3.46 8.05
C VAL A 36 11.34 -3.81 9.34
N SER A 37 10.29 -3.05 9.66
CA SER A 37 9.50 -3.29 10.88
C SER A 37 8.40 -4.33 10.70
N SER A 38 8.09 -4.73 9.46
CA SER A 38 6.93 -5.54 9.10
C SER A 38 5.58 -4.93 9.49
N ALA A 39 5.55 -3.63 9.84
CA ALA A 39 4.31 -2.94 10.11
C ALA A 39 3.47 -2.89 8.83
N ILE A 40 2.22 -3.35 8.93
CA ILE A 40 1.24 -3.21 7.86
C ILE A 40 0.82 -1.74 7.80
N LEU A 41 1.22 -1.04 6.74
CA LEU A 41 0.85 0.35 6.51
C LEU A 41 -0.58 0.45 6.01
N ARG A 42 -0.99 -0.48 5.14
CA ARG A 42 -2.39 -0.67 4.76
C ARG A 42 -2.65 -2.10 4.33
N ILE A 43 -3.85 -2.60 4.65
CA ILE A 43 -4.40 -3.84 4.14
C ILE A 43 -5.83 -3.59 3.66
N GLU A 44 -6.20 -4.10 2.50
CA GLU A 44 -7.47 -3.76 1.89
C GLU A 44 -8.03 -4.95 1.11
N LEU A 45 -9.25 -5.37 1.44
CA LEU A 45 -10.02 -6.25 0.57
C LEU A 45 -10.58 -5.38 -0.56
N ALA A 46 -10.07 -5.56 -1.77
CA ALA A 46 -10.43 -4.75 -2.92
C ALA A 46 -11.37 -5.50 -3.86
N ASP A 47 -12.17 -4.76 -4.63
CA ASP A 47 -13.06 -5.33 -5.64
C ASP A 47 -12.33 -5.61 -6.97
N SER A 48 -11.16 -5.02 -7.18
CA SER A 48 -10.33 -5.23 -8.37
C SER A 48 -8.85 -5.00 -8.09
N ARG A 49 -8.02 -5.30 -9.10
CA ARG A 49 -6.58 -5.01 -9.10
C ARG A 49 -6.24 -3.97 -10.15
N GLU A 50 -7.17 -3.10 -10.51
CA GLU A 50 -6.90 -2.05 -11.50
C GLU A 50 -5.86 -1.05 -10.97
N ALA A 51 -5.13 -0.41 -11.87
CA ALA A 51 -4.08 0.55 -11.49
C ALA A 51 -4.63 1.70 -10.63
N SER A 52 -5.87 2.14 -10.88
CA SER A 52 -6.53 3.17 -10.08
C SER A 52 -6.73 2.76 -8.62
N VAL A 53 -7.02 1.48 -8.36
CA VAL A 53 -7.22 0.95 -7.01
C VAL A 53 -5.88 0.94 -6.25
N TRP A 54 -4.80 0.54 -6.91
CA TRP A 54 -3.46 0.61 -6.34
C TRP A 54 -3.03 2.04 -6.02
N LYS A 55 -3.34 2.99 -6.91
CA LYS A 55 -3.05 4.41 -6.67
C LYS A 55 -3.81 4.94 -5.45
N GLU A 56 -5.11 4.68 -5.35
CA GLU A 56 -5.91 5.07 -4.18
C GLU A 56 -5.42 4.42 -2.88
N HIS A 57 -5.02 3.15 -2.94
CA HIS A 57 -4.43 2.42 -1.82
C HIS A 57 -3.19 3.13 -1.27
N TRP A 58 -2.25 3.53 -2.14
CA TRP A 58 -1.04 4.26 -1.73
C TRP A 58 -1.32 5.69 -1.30
N GLU A 59 -2.22 6.42 -1.98
CA GLU A 59 -2.62 7.77 -1.57
C GLU A 59 -3.23 7.79 -0.15
N CYS A 60 -3.94 6.73 0.25
CA CYS A 60 -4.42 6.61 1.63
C CYS A 60 -3.29 6.50 2.64
N ILE A 61 -2.22 5.77 2.31
CA ILE A 61 -1.02 5.66 3.16
C ILE A 61 -0.31 7.01 3.25
N GLU A 62 -0.21 7.73 2.14
CA GLU A 62 0.35 9.09 2.12
C GLU A 62 -0.44 10.06 2.98
N ARG A 63 -1.77 10.06 2.86
CA ARG A 63 -2.67 10.86 3.72
C ARG A 63 -2.56 10.49 5.21
N SER A 64 -2.13 9.26 5.53
CA SER A 64 -1.89 8.82 6.91
C SER A 64 -0.53 9.26 7.46
N GLY A 65 0.28 9.99 6.68
CA GLY A 65 1.54 10.58 7.10
C GLY A 65 2.78 9.76 6.73
N TYR A 66 2.65 8.76 5.85
CA TYR A 66 3.76 7.94 5.36
C TYR A 66 3.99 8.18 3.86
N LEU A 67 5.13 8.75 3.51
CA LEU A 67 5.48 9.01 2.10
C LEU A 67 6.50 7.98 1.62
N ALA A 68 6.25 7.38 0.46
CA ALA A 68 7.14 6.39 -0.14
C ALA A 68 8.39 7.06 -0.70
N VAL A 69 9.57 6.62 -0.27
CA VAL A 69 10.85 6.94 -0.92
C VAL A 69 11.13 5.96 -2.05
N TYR A 70 10.71 4.71 -1.86
CA TYR A 70 10.88 3.65 -2.85
C TYR A 70 9.77 2.60 -2.66
N LEU A 71 9.27 2.10 -3.79
CA LEU A 71 8.28 1.02 -3.84
C LEU A 71 8.97 -0.25 -4.32
N VAL A 72 8.84 -1.31 -3.52
CA VAL A 72 9.24 -2.67 -3.87
C VAL A 72 7.98 -3.47 -4.15
N ASN A 73 7.89 -4.10 -5.32
CA ASN A 73 6.80 -5.01 -5.67
C ASN A 73 7.31 -6.08 -6.64
N ASP A 74 6.42 -7.00 -7.04
CA ASP A 74 6.71 -8.09 -7.97
C ASP A 74 6.55 -7.72 -9.44
N GLU A 75 6.46 -6.42 -9.75
CA GLU A 75 6.18 -5.88 -11.09
C GLU A 75 4.84 -6.34 -11.69
N GLY A 76 3.85 -6.61 -10.83
CA GLY A 76 2.48 -6.81 -11.24
C GLY A 76 1.98 -5.66 -12.13
N LYS A 77 1.43 -6.00 -13.30
CA LYS A 77 1.08 -5.05 -14.37
C LYS A 77 0.37 -3.78 -13.87
N SER A 78 -0.60 -3.95 -12.98
CA SER A 78 -1.39 -2.83 -12.46
C SER A 78 -0.61 -1.93 -11.51
N MET A 79 0.28 -2.48 -10.69
CA MET A 79 1.17 -1.69 -9.83
C MET A 79 2.18 -0.90 -10.69
N SER A 80 2.76 -1.52 -11.70
CA SER A 80 3.70 -0.82 -12.61
C SER A 80 3.00 0.27 -13.43
N LEU A 81 1.69 0.13 -13.70
CA LEU A 81 0.88 1.20 -14.31
C LEU A 81 0.51 2.32 -13.32
N ALA A 82 0.21 1.96 -12.06
CA ALA A 82 -0.16 2.92 -11.01
C ALA A 82 1.00 3.84 -10.59
N GLN A 83 2.24 3.41 -10.82
CA GLN A 83 3.46 4.20 -10.56
C GLN A 83 3.77 5.27 -11.63
N LYS A 84 3.00 5.31 -12.73
CA LYS A 84 3.17 6.29 -13.82
C LYS A 84 2.25 7.48 -13.65
#